data_AF-A0AAQ4F8G8-F1
#
_entry.id   AF-A0AAQ4F8G8-F1
#
_cell.length_a   1.000
_cell.length_b   1.000
_cell.length_c   1.000
_cell.angle_alpha   90.00
_cell.angle_beta   90.00
_cell.angle_gamma   90.00
#
_symmetry.space_group_name_H-M   'P 1'
#
loop_
_entity.id
_entity.type
_entity.pdbx_description
1 polymer ?
#
loop_
_entity_poly.entity_id
_entity_poly.type
_entity_poly.pdbx_seq_one_letter_code
_entity_poly.pdbx_strand_id
1 'polypeptide(L)' 'MGVSTLTAARIYKGQRLQRNSGEEGALAWDSFPHVSLSRTYGLDVQTSDSANTATAYLSGVKANYETLGVDSRVK' A
#
# COMPACT_ATOMS: atom_id res chain seq x y z
N MET A 1 -1.82 -3.03 -0.85
CA MET A 1 -3.01 -2.64 -1.65
C MET A 1 -2.60 -1.53 -2.62
N GLY A 2 -2.38 -1.85 -3.90
CA GLY A 2 -1.90 -0.87 -4.89
C GLY A 2 -3.01 0.03 -5.45
N VAL A 3 -2.64 1.00 -6.29
CA VAL A 3 -3.57 1.97 -6.89
C VAL A 3 -4.66 1.27 -7.74
N SER A 4 -4.29 0.24 -8.50
CA SER A 4 -5.26 -0.54 -9.29
C SER A 4 -6.28 -1.26 -8.39
N THR A 5 -5.83 -1.83 -7.27
CA THR A 5 -6.71 -2.46 -6.28
C THR A 5 -7.68 -1.45 -5.66
N LEU A 6 -7.23 -0.21 -5.40
CA LEU A 6 -8.09 0.86 -4.91
C LEU A 6 -9.22 1.19 -5.89
N THR A 7 -8.90 1.40 -7.17
CA THR A 7 -9.91 1.67 -8.21
C THR A 7 -10.90 0.52 -8.35
N ALA A 8 -10.42 -0.73 -8.36
CA ALA A 8 -11.29 -1.90 -8.39
C ALA A 8 -12.23 -1.96 -7.17
N ALA A 9 -11.71 -1.66 -5.97
CA ALA A 9 -12.50 -1.62 -4.73
C ALA A 9 -13.56 -0.50 -4.74
N ARG A 10 -13.25 0.68 -5.31
CA ARG A 10 -14.22 1.77 -5.52
C ARG A 10 -15.39 1.32 -6.38
N ILE A 11 -15.09 0.77 -7.57
CA ILE A 11 -16.09 0.28 -8.53
C ILE A 11 -16.94 -0.82 -7.88
N TYR A 12 -16.29 -1.78 -7.23
CA TYR A 12 -16.97 -2.85 -6.52
C TYR A 12 -17.92 -2.31 -5.44
N LYS A 13 -17.47 -1.34 -4.63
CA LYS A 13 -18.29 -0.71 -3.59
C LYS A 13 -19.49 0.04 -4.20
N GLY A 14 -19.28 0.84 -5.24
CA GLY A 14 -20.34 1.60 -5.92
C GLY A 14 -21.43 0.66 -6.48
N GLN A 15 -21.02 -0.43 -7.12
CA GLN A 15 -21.94 -1.41 -7.69
C GLN A 15 -22.65 -2.25 -6.61
N ARG A 16 -21.91 -2.78 -5.63
CA ARG A 16 -22.44 -3.77 -4.68
C ARG A 16 -23.14 -3.17 -3.49
N LEU A 17 -22.66 -2.04 -2.97
CA LEU A 17 -23.19 -1.42 -1.75
C LEU A 17 -24.08 -0.22 -2.05
N GLN A 18 -23.79 0.55 -3.10
CA GLN A 18 -24.54 1.77 -3.44
C GLN A 18 -25.55 1.56 -4.58
N ARG A 19 -25.48 0.42 -5.29
CA ARG A 19 -26.35 0.08 -6.43
C ARG A 19 -26.29 1.10 -7.58
N ASN A 20 -25.14 1.72 -7.77
CA ASN A 20 -24.85 2.66 -8.86
C ASN A 20 -23.97 2.00 -9.94
N SER A 21 -23.49 2.77 -10.93
CA SER A 21 -22.61 2.30 -12.01
C SER A 21 -21.27 1.76 -11.52
N GLY A 22 -20.69 2.35 -10.47
CA GLY A 22 -19.46 1.90 -9.83
C GLY A 22 -18.37 2.97 -9.77
N GLU A 23 -18.05 3.61 -10.89
CA GLU A 23 -16.91 4.52 -11.04
C GLU A 23 -16.99 5.75 -10.13
N GLU A 24 -18.20 6.19 -9.80
CA GLU A 24 -18.49 7.25 -8.82
C GLU A 24 -18.35 6.81 -7.36
N GLY A 25 -18.13 5.52 -7.10
CA GLY A 25 -17.94 4.96 -5.78
C GLY A 25 -16.67 5.50 -5.10
N ALA A 26 -16.80 5.92 -3.84
CA ALA A 26 -15.69 6.40 -3.03
C ALA A 26 -15.44 5.50 -1.82
N LEU A 27 -14.17 5.22 -1.51
CA LEU A 27 -13.73 4.56 -0.29
C LEU A 27 -13.61 5.59 0.84
N ALA A 28 -13.58 5.11 2.10
CA ALA A 28 -13.58 6.00 3.26
C ALA A 28 -12.37 6.97 3.28
N TRP A 29 -11.23 6.55 2.74
CA TRP A 29 -10.01 7.37 2.65
C TRP A 29 -9.93 8.24 1.41
N ASP A 30 -10.85 8.14 0.44
CA ASP A 30 -10.87 9.07 -0.70
C ASP A 30 -11.30 10.50 -0.26
N SER A 31 -11.85 10.66 0.94
CA SER A 31 -12.15 11.96 1.55
C SER A 31 -10.97 12.57 2.34
N PHE A 32 -9.83 11.89 2.41
CA PHE A 32 -8.66 12.43 3.12
C PHE A 32 -8.09 13.64 2.34
N PRO A 33 -7.71 14.73 3.03
CA PRO A 33 -7.28 15.96 2.36
C PRO A 33 -5.88 15.89 1.75
N HIS A 34 -5.11 14.85 2.06
CA HIS A 34 -3.71 14.69 1.66
C HIS A 34 -3.47 13.34 1.00
N VAL A 35 -2.69 13.36 -0.07
CA VAL A 35 -2.27 12.17 -0.81
C VAL A 35 -0.78 12.25 -1.12
N SER A 36 -0.10 11.11 -1.06
CA SER A 36 1.30 10.98 -1.46
C SER A 36 1.54 9.63 -2.11
N LEU A 37 2.64 9.51 -2.86
CA LEU A 37 3.10 8.25 -3.42
C LEU A 37 4.26 7.71 -2.58
N SER A 38 4.25 6.42 -2.29
CA SER A 38 5.30 5.74 -1.52
C SER A 38 6.19 4.91 -2.45
N ARG A 39 7.51 5.11 -2.36
CA ARG A 39 8.51 4.29 -3.08
C ARG A 39 8.86 3.06 -2.26
N THR A 40 8.32 1.91 -2.65
CA THR A 40 8.32 0.68 -1.84
C THR A 40 9.55 -0.22 -1.95
N TYR A 41 10.53 0.10 -2.80
CA TYR A 41 11.72 -0.75 -3.00
C TYR A 41 12.47 -1.10 -1.70
N GLY A 42 13.02 -2.30 -1.63
CA GLY A 42 13.88 -2.78 -0.55
C GLY A 42 15.33 -2.38 -0.78
N LEU A 43 16.20 -2.56 0.19
CA LEU A 43 17.61 -2.16 0.01
C LEU A 43 18.40 -3.08 -0.94
N ASP A 44 17.92 -4.30 -1.13
CA ASP A 44 18.50 -5.36 -1.96
C ASP A 44 17.60 -5.83 -3.12
N VAL A 45 16.33 -5.39 -3.15
CA VAL A 45 15.36 -5.77 -4.19
C VAL A 45 14.49 -4.60 -4.66
N GLN A 46 14.08 -4.61 -5.93
CA GLN A 46 13.13 -3.61 -6.45
C GLN A 46 11.68 -3.92 -6.04
N THR A 47 11.32 -5.20 -6.05
CA THR A 47 10.02 -5.70 -5.61
C THR A 47 10.14 -6.25 -4.21
N SER A 48 9.68 -5.47 -3.24
CA SER A 48 9.73 -5.80 -1.82
C SER A 48 8.70 -6.83 -1.38
N ASP A 49 8.95 -7.48 -0.24
CA ASP A 49 7.98 -8.31 0.46
C ASP A 49 7.23 -7.52 1.55
N SER A 50 6.50 -8.23 2.42
CA SER A 50 5.72 -7.60 3.50
C SER A 50 6.57 -7.27 4.72
N ALA A 51 7.61 -8.05 5.02
CA ALA A 51 8.44 -7.86 6.22
C ALA A 51 9.32 -6.61 6.11
N ASN A 52 10.02 -6.45 4.97
CA ASN A 52 10.92 -5.32 4.80
C ASN A 52 10.16 -3.98 4.66
N THR A 53 8.97 -4.00 4.04
CA THR A 53 8.09 -2.83 3.96
C THR A 53 7.49 -2.49 5.32
N ALA A 54 7.10 -3.48 6.13
CA ALA A 54 6.66 -3.26 7.51
C ALA A 54 7.74 -2.54 8.32
N THR A 55 9.00 -2.98 8.24
CA THR A 55 10.12 -2.30 8.89
C THR A 55 10.26 -0.85 8.41
N ALA A 56 10.10 -0.60 7.10
CA ALA A 56 10.19 0.74 6.54
C ALA A 56 9.11 1.70 7.07
N TYR A 57 7.84 1.33 7.03
CA TYR A 57 6.75 2.25 7.41
C TYR A 57 6.41 2.24 8.91
N LEU A 58 6.82 1.23 9.68
CA LEU A 58 6.60 1.18 11.14
C LEU A 58 7.82 1.66 11.94
N SER A 59 9.03 1.41 11.44
CA SER A 59 10.28 1.75 12.16
C SER A 59 11.08 2.88 11.51
N GLY A 60 10.69 3.35 10.32
CA GLY A 60 11.32 4.49 9.65
C GLY A 60 12.67 4.20 8.99
N VAL A 61 13.07 2.93 8.89
CA VAL A 61 14.31 2.48 8.24
C VAL A 61 14.02 1.38 7.24
N LYS A 62 14.61 1.45 6.04
CA LYS A 62 14.50 0.35 5.07
C LYS A 62 15.35 -0.84 5.51
N ALA A 63 14.89 -2.03 5.16
CA ALA A 63 15.53 -3.30 5.48
C ALA A 63 15.71 -4.18 4.22
N ASN A 64 16.40 -5.30 4.39
CA ASN A 64 16.59 -6.30 3.32
C ASN A 64 15.35 -7.17 3.18
N TYR A 65 15.17 -7.77 2.01
CA TYR A 65 14.07 -8.70 1.72
C TYR A 65 13.93 -9.78 2.80
N GLU A 66 12.70 -10.13 3.18
CA GLU A 66 12.37 -11.16 4.20
C GLU A 66 12.85 -10.84 5.63
N THR A 67 13.35 -9.63 5.91
CA THR A 67 13.75 -9.22 7.27
C THR A 67 12.71 -8.31 7.94
N LEU A 68 12.52 -8.47 9.26
CA LEU A 68 11.55 -7.70 10.06
C LEU A 68 12.19 -7.10 11.30
N GLY A 69 12.03 -5.79 11.51
CA GLY A 69 12.44 -5.12 12.75
C GLY A 69 13.96 -4.97 12.93
N VAL A 70 14.73 -5.16 11.86
CA VAL A 70 16.19 -5.02 11.83
C VAL A 70 16.62 -4.14 10.66
N ASP A 71 17.83 -3.59 10.72
CA ASP A 71 18.40 -2.84 9.60
C ASP A 71 19.01 -3.77 8.52
N SER A 72 19.54 -3.19 7.45
CA SER A 72 20.14 -3.92 6.32
C SER A 72 21.48 -4.60 6.61
N ARG A 73 21.99 -4.53 7.84
CA ARG A 73 23.20 -5.29 8.22
C ARG A 73 22.88 -6.77 8.41
N VAL A 74 21.62 -7.10 8.73
CA VAL A 74 21.11 -8.47 8.78
C VAL A 74 20.82 -8.93 7.34
N LYS A 75 21.33 -10.10 6.99
CA LYS A 75 21.14 -10.74 5.68
C LYS A 75 20.23 -11.94 5.79
#